data_AF-A0A7J2YY84-F1
#
_entry.id   AF-A0A7J2YY84-F1
#
_cell.length_a   1.000
_cell.length_b   1.000
_cell.length_c   1.000
_cell.angle_alpha   90.00
_cell.angle_beta   90.00
_cell.angle_gamma   90.00
#
_symmetry.space_group_name_H-M   'P 1'
#
loop_
_entity.id
_entity.type
_entity.pdbx_description
1 polymer ?
#
loop_
_entity_poly.entity_id
_entity_poly.type
_entity_poly.pdbx_seq_one_letter_code
_entity_poly.pdbx_strand_id
1 'polypeptide(L)'
;MTVAQAQKKSAQATAEAQENTTAKNANAKETDHMHHVKPTITAQNGKQKQGKGFSPDELKAAGISKQQAKQAGLPVDMRRKSSHDENVEAIKAHAKKAKA
;
A
#
# COMPACT_ATOMS: atom_id res chain seq x y z
N MET A 1 -1.42 53.20 28.31
CA MET A 1 -2.63 52.48 27.83
C MET A 1 -2.62 52.56 26.31
N THR A 2 -2.52 51.53 25.48
CA THR A 2 -2.81 50.10 25.60
C THR A 2 -1.82 49.30 24.72
N VAL A 3 -0.70 48.86 25.30
CA VAL A 3 0.21 47.85 24.73
C VAL A 3 -0.37 46.42 24.80
N ALA A 4 -1.61 46.30 25.26
CA ALA A 4 -2.28 45.05 25.62
C ALA A 4 -2.87 44.26 24.42
N GLN A 5 -2.70 44.74 23.19
CA GLN A 5 -3.26 44.07 22.01
C GLN A 5 -2.22 43.32 21.17
N ALA A 6 -0.92 43.49 21.40
CA ALA A 6 0.12 42.84 20.61
C ALA A 6 0.43 41.39 21.04
N GLN A 7 -0.03 40.96 22.21
CA GLN A 7 0.28 39.62 22.74
C GLN A 7 -0.86 38.61 22.63
N LYS A 8 -2.03 39.01 22.14
CA LYS A 8 -3.17 38.10 21.94
C LYS A 8 -3.15 37.33 20.61
N LYS A 9 -2.20 37.61 19.72
CA LYS A 9 -2.09 36.92 18.40
C LYS A 9 -0.96 35.89 18.31
N SER A 10 -0.03 35.86 19.26
CA SER A 10 1.09 34.89 19.25
C SER A 10 0.86 33.67 20.13
N ALA A 11 -0.10 33.72 21.06
CA ALA A 11 -0.40 32.60 21.95
C ALA A 11 -1.35 31.54 21.34
N GLN A 12 -2.00 31.83 20.21
CA GLN A 12 -2.85 30.87 19.50
C GLN A 12 -2.07 29.96 18.54
N ALA A 13 -0.77 30.21 18.30
CA ALA A 13 0.03 29.46 17.33
C ALA A 13 0.75 28.22 17.89
N THR A 14 0.66 27.94 19.20
CA THR A 14 1.39 26.82 19.83
C THR A 14 0.50 25.72 20.40
N ALA A 15 -0.82 25.94 20.51
CA ALA A 15 -1.75 24.91 20.98
C ALA A 15 -2.39 24.09 19.84
N GLU A 16 -2.43 24.62 18.62
CA GLU A 16 -3.02 23.93 17.45
C GLU A 16 -2.06 22.90 16.79
N ALA A 17 -0.84 22.77 17.31
CA ALA A 17 0.17 21.87 16.76
C ALA A 17 0.10 20.43 17.31
N GLN A 18 -0.70 20.16 18.35
CA GLN A 18 -0.72 18.85 19.03
C GLN A 18 -1.99 18.02 18.81
N GLU A 19 -3.07 18.59 18.28
CA GLU A 19 -4.28 17.80 17.98
C GLU A 19 -4.18 17.09 16.60
N ASN A 20 -3.37 17.62 15.69
CA ASN A 20 -3.24 17.11 14.32
C ASN A 20 -2.18 16.00 14.15
N THR A 21 -1.57 15.53 15.24
CA THR A 21 -0.63 14.40 15.24
C THR A 21 -1.28 13.11 15.74
N THR A 22 -2.22 13.21 16.67
CA THR A 22 -2.93 12.03 17.21
C THR A 22 -4.06 11.56 16.28
N ALA A 23 -4.77 12.47 15.61
CA ALA A 23 -5.83 12.11 14.66
C ALA A 23 -5.31 11.52 13.32
N LYS A 24 -4.05 11.82 12.92
CA LYS A 24 -3.44 11.23 11.71
C LYS A 24 -3.02 9.77 11.87
N ASN A 25 -2.87 9.28 13.11
CA ASN A 25 -2.42 7.91 13.39
C ASN A 25 -3.57 6.89 13.49
N ALA A 26 -4.83 7.33 13.53
CA ALA A 26 -5.98 6.43 13.48
C ALA A 26 -6.28 5.93 12.05
N ASN A 27 -6.01 6.74 11.02
CA ASN A 27 -6.19 6.38 9.61
C ASN A 27 -5.12 5.36 9.12
N ALA A 28 -3.99 5.23 9.83
CA ALA A 28 -2.95 4.25 9.52
C ALA A 28 -3.32 2.81 9.92
N LYS A 29 -4.40 2.60 10.70
CA LYS A 29 -4.86 1.27 11.13
C LYS A 29 -6.01 0.70 10.32
N GLU A 30 -6.68 1.50 9.48
CA GLU A 30 -7.74 1.04 8.58
C GLU A 30 -7.22 0.44 7.26
N THR A 31 -5.94 0.68 6.92
CA THR A 31 -5.31 0.19 5.69
C THR A 31 -4.72 -1.23 5.80
N ASP A 32 -4.80 -1.87 6.97
CA ASP A 32 -4.17 -3.17 7.23
C ASP A 32 -4.91 -4.37 6.55
N HIS A 33 -6.07 -4.16 5.91
CA HIS A 33 -6.90 -5.29 5.44
C HIS A 33 -7.49 -5.19 4.01
N MET A 34 -7.02 -4.30 3.11
CA MET A 34 -7.61 -4.21 1.75
C MET A 34 -6.64 -3.93 0.58
N HIS A 35 -5.58 -4.73 0.45
CA HIS A 35 -4.73 -4.78 -0.77
C HIS A 35 -4.77 -6.16 -1.44
N HIS A 36 -5.96 -6.77 -1.56
CA HIS A 36 -6.12 -8.17 -1.96
C HIS A 36 -6.15 -8.39 -3.47
N VAL A 37 -5.17 -7.91 -4.24
CA VAL A 37 -4.92 -8.58 -5.53
C VAL A 37 -4.24 -9.90 -5.21
N LYS A 38 -5.04 -10.96 -5.22
CA LYS A 38 -4.60 -12.33 -4.97
C LYS A 38 -4.23 -12.98 -6.30
N PRO A 39 -3.08 -13.66 -6.39
CA PRO A 39 -2.72 -14.37 -7.61
C PRO A 39 -3.59 -15.60 -7.78
N THR A 40 -4.02 -15.83 -9.02
CA THR A 40 -4.68 -17.05 -9.46
C THR A 40 -3.62 -18.06 -9.87
N ILE A 41 -3.74 -19.31 -9.38
CA ILE A 41 -2.85 -20.41 -9.74
C ILE A 41 -3.67 -21.58 -10.20
N THR A 42 -3.26 -22.17 -11.30
CA THR A 42 -3.82 -23.41 -11.79
C THR A 42 -3.11 -24.56 -11.08
N ALA A 43 -3.85 -25.32 -10.27
CA ALA A 43 -3.37 -26.56 -9.70
C ALA A 43 -3.24 -27.64 -10.78
N GLN A 44 -2.48 -28.70 -10.50
CA GLN A 44 -2.21 -29.78 -11.45
C GLN A 44 -3.48 -30.53 -11.91
N ASN A 45 -4.55 -30.45 -11.13
CA ASN A 45 -5.88 -30.97 -11.45
C ASN A 45 -6.74 -29.99 -12.27
N GLY A 46 -6.16 -28.92 -12.83
CA GLY A 46 -6.85 -27.90 -13.63
C GLY A 46 -7.70 -26.92 -12.81
N LYS A 47 -7.79 -27.08 -11.48
CA LYS A 47 -8.57 -26.18 -10.64
C LYS A 47 -7.79 -24.89 -10.37
N GLN A 48 -8.45 -23.75 -10.56
CA GLN A 48 -7.92 -22.46 -10.15
C GLN A 48 -8.04 -22.29 -8.64
N LYS A 49 -6.97 -21.81 -8.00
CA LYS A 49 -6.92 -21.51 -6.57
C LYS A 49 -6.24 -20.16 -6.33
N GLN A 50 -6.61 -19.51 -5.24
CA GLN A 50 -5.92 -18.30 -4.79
C GLN A 50 -4.59 -18.67 -4.13
N GLY A 51 -3.52 -17.99 -4.53
CA GLY A 51 -2.20 -18.13 -3.94
C GLY A 51 -1.99 -17.23 -2.74
N LYS A 52 -0.91 -17.54 -2.00
CA LYS A 52 -0.45 -16.68 -0.90
C LYS A 52 0.12 -15.35 -1.41
N GLY A 53 0.79 -15.33 -2.55
CA GLY A 53 1.43 -14.15 -3.12
C GLY A 53 1.99 -14.40 -4.51
N PHE A 54 2.37 -13.30 -5.19
CA PHE A 54 2.92 -13.29 -6.54
C PHE A 54 4.32 -13.88 -6.58
N SER A 55 4.65 -14.57 -7.66
CA SER A 55 5.98 -15.14 -7.83
C SER A 55 7.01 -14.04 -8.19
N PRO A 56 8.30 -14.27 -7.91
CA PRO A 56 9.35 -13.34 -8.32
C PRO A 56 9.38 -13.09 -9.83
N ASP A 57 9.01 -14.09 -10.63
CA ASP A 57 9.05 -13.99 -12.09
C ASP A 57 7.86 -13.20 -12.63
N GLU A 58 6.67 -13.31 -12.00
CA GLU A 58 5.52 -12.45 -12.29
C GLU A 58 5.84 -10.97 -12.00
N LEU A 59 6.50 -10.68 -10.87
CA LEU A 59 6.91 -9.32 -10.53
C LEU A 59 7.93 -8.74 -11.54
N LYS A 60 8.91 -9.54 -11.96
CA LYS A 60 9.87 -9.14 -13.01
C LYS A 60 9.16 -8.86 -14.33
N ALA A 61 8.23 -9.72 -14.75
CA ALA A 61 7.44 -9.54 -15.97
C ALA A 61 6.53 -8.30 -15.90
N ALA A 62 6.09 -7.93 -14.70
CA ALA A 62 5.37 -6.69 -14.44
C ALA A 62 6.28 -5.45 -14.35
N GLY A 63 7.60 -5.63 -14.34
CA GLY A 63 8.57 -4.53 -14.23
C GLY A 63 8.65 -3.93 -12.83
N ILE A 64 8.31 -4.70 -11.79
CA ILE A 64 8.24 -4.23 -10.40
C ILE A 64 9.26 -4.98 -9.56
N SER A 65 10.03 -4.23 -8.77
CA SER A 65 10.96 -4.82 -7.82
C SER A 65 10.22 -5.35 -6.58
N LYS A 66 10.82 -6.31 -5.88
CA LYS A 66 10.27 -6.81 -4.61
C LYS A 66 10.00 -5.71 -3.58
N GLN A 67 10.88 -4.70 -3.54
CA GLN A 67 10.72 -3.57 -2.63
C GLN A 67 9.51 -2.71 -3.02
N GLN A 68 9.36 -2.43 -4.31
CA GLN A 68 8.20 -1.70 -4.84
C GLN A 68 6.90 -2.49 -4.61
N ALA A 69 6.90 -3.81 -4.81
CA ALA A 69 5.76 -4.67 -4.53
C ALA A 69 5.34 -4.58 -3.06
N LYS A 70 6.30 -4.62 -2.12
CA LYS A 70 6.02 -4.44 -0.69
C LYS A 70 5.45 -3.06 -0.36
N GLN A 71 6.00 -2.00 -0.95
CA GLN A 71 5.48 -0.63 -0.78
C GLN A 71 4.07 -0.49 -1.36
N ALA A 72 3.78 -1.20 -2.44
CA ALA A 72 2.46 -1.24 -3.06
C ALA A 72 1.46 -2.19 -2.35
N GLY A 73 1.85 -2.84 -1.25
CA GLY A 73 0.99 -3.78 -0.52
C GLY A 73 0.76 -5.11 -1.24
N LEU A 74 1.55 -5.44 -2.27
CA LEU A 74 1.43 -6.70 -3.01
C LEU A 74 2.09 -7.85 -2.25
N PRO A 75 1.37 -8.96 -1.97
CA PRO A 75 1.95 -10.12 -1.32
C PRO A 75 2.89 -10.87 -2.29
N VAL A 76 4.07 -11.25 -1.80
CA VAL A 76 5.11 -11.91 -2.61
C VAL A 76 5.40 -13.30 -2.04
N ASP A 77 5.30 -14.34 -2.87
CA ASP A 77 5.69 -15.72 -2.53
C ASP A 77 6.98 -16.12 -3.27
N MET A 78 8.11 -15.92 -2.59
CA MET A 78 9.45 -16.20 -3.14
C MET A 78 9.73 -17.67 -3.41
N ARG A 79 8.92 -18.58 -2.87
CA ARG A 79 9.14 -20.03 -3.02
C ARG A 79 8.58 -20.54 -4.34
N ARG A 80 7.68 -19.79 -4.98
CA ARG A 80 7.04 -20.18 -6.24
C ARG A 80 7.89 -19.77 -7.44
N LYS A 81 8.03 -20.69 -8.40
CA LYS A 81 8.70 -20.48 -9.69
C LYS A 81 7.75 -20.44 -10.89
N SER A 82 6.46 -20.73 -10.68
CA SER A 82 5.47 -20.62 -11.75
C SER A 82 5.08 -19.17 -11.99
N SER A 83 4.78 -18.86 -13.24
CA SER A 83 4.29 -17.57 -13.68
C SER A 83 3.03 -17.75 -14.52
N HIS A 84 2.04 -16.90 -14.28
CA HIS A 84 0.81 -16.84 -15.08
C HIS A 84 0.60 -15.42 -15.59
N ASP A 85 0.26 -15.27 -16.87
CA ASP A 85 0.13 -13.96 -17.51
C ASP A 85 -1.01 -13.12 -16.90
N GLU A 86 -2.11 -13.78 -16.51
CA GLU A 86 -3.23 -13.17 -15.79
C GLU A 86 -2.77 -12.43 -14.51
N ASN A 87 -1.81 -13.00 -13.79
CA ASN A 87 -1.26 -12.40 -12.58
C ASN A 87 -0.37 -11.19 -12.91
N VAL A 88 0.40 -11.26 -13.99
CA VAL A 88 1.24 -10.15 -14.46
C VAL A 88 0.39 -8.94 -14.83
N GLU A 89 -0.73 -9.16 -15.51
CA GLU A 89 -1.69 -8.10 -15.84
C GLU A 89 -2.33 -7.50 -14.59
N ALA A 90 -2.73 -8.35 -13.63
CA ALA A 90 -3.29 -7.91 -12.36
C ALA A 90 -2.29 -7.02 -11.57
N ILE A 91 -1.01 -7.40 -11.54
CA ILE A 91 0.06 -6.60 -10.93
C ILE A 91 0.19 -5.25 -11.65
N LYS A 92 0.26 -5.24 -12.99
CA LYS A 92 0.38 -4.00 -13.79
C LYS A 92 -0.80 -3.06 -13.56
N ALA A 93 -2.02 -3.60 -13.51
CA ALA A 93 -3.22 -2.83 -13.23
C ALA A 93 -3.19 -2.21 -11.82
N HIS A 94 -2.71 -2.96 -10.82
CA HIS A 94 -2.57 -2.44 -9.46
C HIS A 94 -1.50 -1.36 -9.35
N ALA A 95 -0.37 -1.54 -10.03
CA ALA A 95 0.74 -0.58 -10.01
C ALA A 95 0.38 0.77 -10.66
N LYS A 96 -0.50 0.78 -11.68
CA LYS A 96 -1.03 2.02 -12.25
C LYS A 96 -1.86 2.82 -11.25
N LYS A 97 -2.69 2.15 -10.46
CA LYS A 97 -3.55 2.81 -9.44
C LYS A 97 -2.73 3.47 -8.33
N ALA A 98 -1.58 2.91 -7.96
CA ALA A 98 -0.72 3.45 -6.91
C ALA A 98 0.06 4.71 -7.31
N LYS A 99 0.11 5.05 -8.61
CA LYS A 99 0.80 6.24 -9.13
C LYS A 99 -0.13 7.44 -9.34
N ALA A 100 -1.45 7.27 -9.19
CA ALA A 100 -2.46 8.30 -9.42
C ALA A 100 -2.84 9.04 -8.13
#